data_AF-X1NWM1-F1
#
_entry.id   AF-X1NWM1-F1
#
_cell.length_a   1.000
_cell.length_b   1.000
_cell.length_c   1.000
_cell.angle_alpha   90.00
_cell.angle_beta   90.00
_cell.angle_gamma   90.00
#
_symmetry.space_group_name_H-M   'P 1'
#
loop_
_entity.id
_entity.type
_entity.pdbx_description
1 polymer ?
#
loop_
_entity_poly.entity_id
_entity_poly.type
_entity_poly.pdbx_seq_one_letter_code
_entity_poly.pdbx_strand_id
1 'polypeptide(L)'
;MATLEEHVFRDGANPIIVLEPAGLPWLMVAVYLRSRHPDCRLVKAKTQKVAALRRYLRGPVKTDRLDALTLAKMPFIDPEQMDEIYLPPAEIHALQRLTRQRKRIE
;
A
#
# COMPACT_ATOMS: atom_id res chain seq x y z
N MET A 1 16.41 -1.32 -3.30
CA MET A 1 15.64 -0.11 -2.93
C MET A 1 16.23 1.14 -3.55
N ALA A 2 17.54 1.41 -3.41
CA ALA A 2 18.19 2.62 -3.95
C ALA A 2 17.82 2.96 -5.42
N THR A 3 17.95 2.01 -6.35
CA THR A 3 17.63 2.24 -7.78
C THR A 3 16.14 2.52 -8.04
N LEU A 4 15.25 1.96 -7.23
CA LEU A 4 13.80 2.19 -7.34
C LEU A 4 13.45 3.57 -6.77
N GLU A 5 14.03 3.93 -5.62
CA GLU A 5 13.85 5.23 -4.96
C GLU A 5 14.30 6.37 -5.89
N GLU A 6 15.47 6.23 -6.53
CA GLU A 6 15.95 7.18 -7.55
C GLU A 6 15.00 7.35 -8.72
N HIS A 7 14.36 6.27 -9.19
CA HIS A 7 13.41 6.35 -10.30
C HIS A 7 12.07 6.96 -9.90
N VAL A 8 11.58 6.62 -8.71
CA VAL A 8 10.24 7.00 -8.24
C VAL A 8 10.20 8.45 -7.75
N PHE A 9 11.28 8.92 -7.11
CA PHE A 9 11.38 10.25 -6.52
C PHE A 9 12.33 11.18 -7.31
N ARG A 10 12.60 10.86 -8.58
CA ARG A 10 13.45 11.64 -9.47
C ARG A 10 12.95 13.09 -9.57
N ASP A 11 13.87 14.04 -9.68
CA ASP A 11 13.57 15.44 -10.00
C ASP A 11 12.56 16.11 -9.04
N GLY A 12 12.51 15.66 -7.78
CA GLY A 12 11.58 16.18 -6.77
C GLY A 12 10.14 15.67 -6.90
N ALA A 13 9.91 14.58 -7.65
CA ALA A 13 8.60 13.96 -7.78
C ALA A 13 8.02 13.55 -6.42
N ASN A 14 6.74 13.82 -6.21
CA ASN A 14 6.00 13.42 -5.02
C ASN A 14 4.83 12.48 -5.40
N PRO A 15 5.09 11.17 -5.56
CA PRO A 15 4.08 10.23 -6.04
C PRO A 15 3.04 9.88 -4.97
N ILE A 16 1.88 9.42 -5.44
CA ILE A 16 0.91 8.70 -4.61
C ILE A 16 1.26 7.20 -4.70
N ILE A 17 1.63 6.59 -3.58
CA ILE A 17 1.95 5.17 -3.50
C ILE A 17 0.73 4.41 -2.98
N VAL A 18 0.18 3.56 -3.85
CA VAL A 18 -0.98 2.72 -3.54
C VAL A 18 -0.49 1.36 -3.08
N LEU A 19 -0.75 1.01 -1.82
CA LEU A 19 -0.48 -0.33 -1.29
C LEU A 19 -1.75 -1.17 -1.37
N GLU A 20 -1.58 -2.44 -1.74
CA GLU A 20 -2.63 -3.41 -1.57
C GLU A 20 -2.94 -3.56 -0.07
N PRO A 21 -4.21 -3.72 0.33
CA PRO A 21 -4.58 -4.07 1.70
C PRO A 21 -4.11 -5.50 2.02
N ALA A 22 -2.82 -5.67 2.27
CA ALA A 22 -2.22 -6.98 2.54
C ALA A 22 -1.19 -6.91 3.68
N GLY A 23 -1.49 -7.58 4.79
CA GLY A 23 -0.53 -8.11 5.75
C GLY A 23 0.58 -7.20 6.33
N LEU A 24 1.45 -7.82 7.13
CA LEU A 24 2.64 -7.18 7.70
C LEU A 24 3.74 -6.77 6.67
N PRO A 25 3.93 -7.45 5.51
CA PRO A 25 5.04 -7.11 4.61
C PRO A 25 5.00 -5.68 4.08
N TRP A 26 3.81 -5.18 3.70
CA TRP A 26 3.65 -3.82 3.19
C TRP A 26 3.77 -2.75 4.27
N LEU A 27 3.57 -3.12 5.55
CA LEU A 27 3.79 -2.20 6.67
C LEU A 27 5.24 -1.74 6.75
N MET A 28 6.20 -2.66 6.57
CA MET A 28 7.63 -2.32 6.60
C MET A 28 7.98 -1.34 5.48
N VAL A 29 7.44 -1.56 4.29
CA VAL A 29 7.63 -0.66 3.14
C VAL A 29 6.99 0.70 3.40
N ALA A 30 5.78 0.74 3.96
CA ALA A 30 5.08 1.97 4.30
C ALA A 30 5.85 2.80 5.36
N VAL A 31 6.38 2.14 6.39
CA VAL A 31 7.21 2.78 7.43
C VAL A 31 8.50 3.33 6.83
N TYR A 32 9.17 2.56 5.96
CA TYR A 32 10.37 3.01 5.26
C TYR A 32 10.10 4.25 4.40
N LEU A 33 9.06 4.20 3.57
CA LEU A 33 8.69 5.31 2.70
C LEU A 33 8.28 6.55 3.50
N ARG A 34 7.52 6.40 4.59
CA ARG A 34 7.13 7.51 5.45
C ARG A 34 8.33 8.17 6.14
N SER A 35 9.36 7.42 6.50
CA SER A 35 10.56 7.97 7.15
C SER A 35 11.51 8.68 6.18
N ARG A 36 11.62 8.20 4.94
CA ARG A 36 12.47 8.79 3.90
C ARG A 36 11.79 9.90 3.09
N HIS A 37 10.47 9.78 2.88
CA HIS A 37 9.66 10.67 2.05
C HIS A 37 8.38 11.03 2.81
N PRO A 38 8.46 11.90 3.83
CA PRO A 38 7.33 12.21 4.70
C PRO A 38 6.14 12.81 3.94
N ASP A 39 6.42 13.60 2.90
CA ASP A 39 5.43 14.27 2.05
C ASP A 39 4.76 13.35 1.02
N CYS A 40 5.27 12.11 0.88
CA CYS A 40 4.70 11.12 -0.02
C CYS A 40 3.36 10.61 0.50
N ARG A 41 2.35 10.61 -0.38
CA ARG A 41 1.02 10.15 -0.02
C ARG A 41 0.93 8.64 -0.13
N LEU A 42 0.88 7.96 1.01
CA LEU A 42 0.70 6.52 1.11
C LEU A 42 -0.78 6.20 1.31
N VAL A 43 -1.39 5.48 0.36
CA VAL A 43 -2.83 5.16 0.39
C VAL A 43 -3.07 3.67 0.24
N LYS A 44 -4.20 3.21 0.76
CA LYS A 44 -4.74 1.87 0.52
C LYS A 44 -6.00 1.97 -0.34
N ALA A 45 -6.10 1.08 -1.33
CA ALA A 45 -7.32 0.94 -2.11
C ALA A 45 -8.24 -0.11 -1.48
N LYS A 46 -9.56 0.13 -1.50
CA LYS A 46 -10.55 -0.86 -1.04
C LYS A 46 -10.53 -2.08 -1.98
N THR A 47 -10.32 -3.28 -1.43
CA THR A 47 -10.19 -4.54 -2.20
C THR A 47 -11.33 -4.75 -3.17
N GLN A 48 -12.57 -4.44 -2.75
CA GLN A 48 -13.76 -4.57 -3.58
C GLN A 48 -13.70 -3.70 -4.85
N LYS A 49 -13.19 -2.46 -4.72
CA LYS A 49 -13.07 -1.52 -5.85
C LYS A 49 -11.95 -1.94 -6.80
N VAL A 50 -10.83 -2.40 -6.27
CA VAL A 50 -9.72 -2.95 -7.08
C VAL A 50 -10.20 -4.18 -7.86
N ALA A 51 -10.96 -5.07 -7.22
CA ALA A 51 -11.52 -6.25 -7.88
C ALA A 51 -12.54 -5.88 -8.98
N ALA A 52 -13.42 -4.91 -8.72
CA ALA A 52 -14.37 -4.40 -9.71
C ALA A 52 -13.64 -3.77 -10.90
N LEU A 53 -12.66 -2.89 -10.65
CA LEU A 53 -11.87 -2.26 -11.70
C LEU A 53 -11.09 -3.29 -12.51
N ARG A 54 -10.52 -4.31 -11.86
CA ARG A 54 -9.84 -5.41 -12.55
C ARG A 54 -10.79 -6.15 -13.49
N ARG A 55 -11.99 -6.51 -13.02
CA ARG A 55 -13.01 -7.19 -13.83
C ARG A 55 -13.47 -6.34 -15.01
N TYR A 56 -13.54 -5.02 -14.83
CA TYR A 56 -13.91 -4.10 -15.90
C TYR A 56 -12.81 -3.95 -16.95
N LEU A 57 -11.57 -3.72 -16.52
CA LEU A 57 -10.44 -3.47 -17.42
C LEU A 57 -9.92 -4.74 -18.10
N ARG A 58 -10.14 -5.93 -17.52
CA ARG A 58 -9.44 -7.16 -17.92
C ARG A 58 -10.33 -8.40 -17.79
N GLY A 59 -10.08 -9.37 -18.67
CA GLY A 59 -10.64 -10.72 -18.60
C GLY A 59 -10.11 -11.54 -17.41
N PRO A 60 -10.31 -12.86 -17.37
CA PRO A 60 -10.13 -13.69 -16.16
C PRO A 60 -8.67 -13.88 -15.70
N VAL A 61 -7.68 -13.30 -16.38
CA VAL A 61 -6.26 -13.52 -16.08
C VAL A 61 -5.79 -12.60 -14.95
N LYS A 62 -5.26 -13.20 -13.88
CA LYS A 62 -4.66 -12.50 -12.74
C LYS A 62 -3.14 -12.65 -12.77
N THR A 63 -2.41 -11.54 -12.74
CA THR A 63 -0.95 -11.52 -12.53
C THR A 63 -0.56 -10.31 -11.69
N ASP A 64 0.56 -10.39 -10.97
CA ASP A 64 1.03 -9.31 -10.09
C ASP A 64 1.25 -8.00 -10.83
N ARG A 65 1.80 -8.07 -12.06
CA ARG A 65 1.96 -6.88 -12.92
C ARG A 65 0.61 -6.25 -13.25
N LEU A 66 -0.41 -7.07 -13.51
CA LEU A 66 -1.73 -6.57 -13.83
C LEU A 66 -2.40 -5.95 -12.59
N ASP A 67 -2.25 -6.57 -11.42
CA ASP A 67 -2.78 -6.04 -10.15
C ASP A 67 -2.10 -4.71 -9.79
N ALA A 68 -0.77 -4.60 -9.91
CA ALA A 68 -0.04 -3.36 -9.67
C ALA A 68 -0.49 -2.21 -10.60
N LEU A 69 -0.68 -2.49 -11.89
CA LEU A 69 -1.20 -1.49 -12.84
C LEU A 69 -2.65 -1.10 -12.54
N THR A 70 -3.45 -2.01 -11.97
CA THR A 70 -4.83 -1.72 -11.57
C THR A 70 -4.83 -0.81 -10.34
N LEU A 71 -4.00 -1.11 -9.34
CA LEU A 71 -3.82 -0.29 -8.16
C LEU A 71 -3.32 1.12 -8.50
N ALA A 72 -2.33 1.24 -9.39
CA ALA A 72 -1.78 2.53 -9.82
C ALA A 72 -2.82 3.43 -10.52
N LYS A 73 -3.90 2.85 -11.07
CA LYS A 73 -5.01 3.61 -11.67
C LYS A 73 -6.02 4.10 -10.64
N MET A 74 -6.09 3.50 -9.45
CA MET A 74 -7.11 3.82 -8.44
C MET A 74 -7.18 5.32 -8.07
N PRO A 75 -6.05 6.04 -7.86
CA PRO A 75 -6.10 7.47 -7.54
C PRO A 75 -6.71 8.33 -8.65
N PHE A 76 -6.75 7.86 -9.89
CA PHE A 76 -7.34 8.57 -11.03
C PHE A 76 -8.82 8.22 -11.23
N ILE A 77 -9.23 7.01 -10.84
CA ILE A 77 -10.60 6.53 -10.99
C ILE A 77 -11.48 6.97 -9.82
N ASP A 78 -10.94 6.93 -8.60
CA ASP A 78 -11.70 7.16 -7.38
C ASP A 78 -10.83 7.79 -6.27
N PRO A 79 -10.36 9.04 -6.48
CA PRO A 79 -9.42 9.71 -5.58
C PRO A 79 -9.97 9.92 -4.17
N GLU A 80 -11.28 10.15 -4.05
CA GLU A 80 -11.97 10.44 -2.78
C GLU A 80 -12.03 9.22 -1.85
N GLN A 81 -11.90 8.02 -2.42
CA GLN A 81 -12.07 6.76 -1.70
C GLN A 81 -10.73 6.06 -1.46
N MET A 82 -9.64 6.81 -1.61
CA MET A 82 -8.29 6.40 -1.22
C MET A 82 -8.07 6.75 0.25
N ASP A 83 -8.09 5.72 1.09
CA ASP A 83 -7.82 5.89 2.52
C ASP A 83 -6.31 6.04 2.73
N GLU A 84 -5.88 7.02 3.52
CA GLU A 84 -4.49 7.08 3.93
C GLU A 84 -4.11 5.88 4.80
N ILE A 85 -2.85 5.44 4.66
CA ILE A 85 -2.32 4.38 5.49
C ILE A 85 -2.09 4.91 6.88
N TYR A 86 -2.87 4.38 7.83
CA TYR A 86 -2.60 4.55 9.24
C TYR A 86 -1.41 3.68 9.66
N LEU A 87 -0.35 4.34 10.13
CA LEU A 87 0.81 3.69 10.75
C LEU A 87 0.73 3.93 12.26
N PRO A 88 0.29 2.93 13.05
CA PRO A 88 0.27 3.05 14.51
C PRO A 88 1.65 3.45 15.06
N PRO A 89 1.69 4.18 16.20
CA PRO A 89 2.89 4.32 17.01
C PRO A 89 3.54 2.97 17.30
N ALA A 90 4.86 2.98 17.48
CA ALA A 90 5.65 1.77 17.66
C ALA A 90 5.16 0.92 18.85
N GLU A 91 4.75 1.54 19.96
CA GLU A 91 4.24 0.81 21.13
C GLU A 91 2.92 0.09 20.82
N ILE A 92 2.00 0.74 20.10
CA ILE A 92 0.71 0.16 19.72
C ILE A 92 0.93 -1.04 18.77
N HIS A 93 1.82 -0.90 17.79
CA HIS A 93 2.17 -1.98 16.89
C HIS A 93 2.83 -3.16 17.62
N ALA A 94 3.75 -2.88 18.56
CA ALA A 94 4.41 -3.91 19.36
C ALA A 94 3.38 -4.68 20.20
N LEU A 95 2.45 -3.99 20.86
CA LEU A 95 1.37 -4.60 21.63
C LEU A 95 0.49 -5.50 20.76
N GLN A 96 0.02 -5.01 19.60
CA GLN A 96 -0.79 -5.80 18.67
C GLN A 96 -0.06 -7.08 18.22
N ARG A 97 1.25 -6.99 17.96
CA ARG A 97 2.08 -8.14 17.60
C ARG A 97 2.17 -9.16 18.73
N LEU A 98 2.42 -8.70 19.96
CA LEU A 98 2.48 -9.55 21.15
C LEU A 98 1.15 -10.27 21.41
N THR A 99 0.02 -9.57 21.32
CA THR A 99 -1.32 -10.17 21.50
C THR A 99 -1.60 -11.26 20.47
N ARG A 100 -1.25 -11.03 19.19
CA ARG A 100 -1.39 -12.04 18.13
C ARG A 100 -0.47 -13.24 18.34
N GLN A 101 0.75 -12.99 18.82
CA GLN A 101 1.71 -14.05 19.11
C GLN A 101 1.24 -14.93 20.27
N ARG A 102 0.74 -14.31 21.36
CA ARG A 102 0.18 -15.04 22.50
C ARG A 102 -0.98 -15.94 22.09
N LYS A 103 -1.95 -15.43 21.33
CA LYS A 103 -3.09 -16.19 20.80
C LYS A 103 -2.68 -17.40 19.94
N ARG A 104 -1.49 -17.37 19.32
CA ARG A 104 -0.98 -18.48 18.49
C ARG A 104 -0.30 -19.57 19.33
N ILE A 105 0.13 -19.24 20.55
CA ILE A 105 0.82 -20.16 21.47
C ILE A 105 -0.19 -20.84 22.42
N GLU A 106 -1.32 -20.20 22.69
CA GLU A 106 -2.52 -20.79 23.32
C GLU A 106 -3.21 -21.80 22.38
#